data_AF-A0A485AP28-F1
#
_entry.id   AF-A0A485AP28-F1
#
_cell.length_a   1.000
_cell.length_b   1.000
_cell.length_c   1.000
_cell.angle_alpha   90.00
_cell.angle_beta   90.00
_cell.angle_gamma   90.00
#
_symmetry.space_group_name_H-M   'P 1'
#
loop_
_entity.id
_entity.type
_entity.pdbx_description
1 polymer ?
#
loop_
_entity_poly.entity_id
_entity_poly.type
_entity_poly.pdbx_seq_one_letter_code
_entity_poly.pdbx_strand_id
1 'polypeptide(L)'
;MLDEGLERRDLTALDFVTIDSASTEDMDDALYVEAAADGTLHLTVAIADPTAWIAEGSKLDKAAKIRAFTNYLPGFNIPMLPRELSDDLCSLRANEVRPVLACRMILTADGTD
;
A
#
# COMPACT_ATOMS: atom_id res chain seq x y z
N MET A 1 6.41 1.95 -15.29
CA MET A 1 5.53 2.71 -14.38
C MET A 1 4.99 3.89 -15.17
N LEU A 2 3.74 4.29 -14.96
CA LEU A 2 3.12 5.42 -15.68
C LEU A 2 3.67 6.78 -15.24
N ASP A 3 4.44 6.76 -14.16
CA ASP A 3 4.92 7.94 -13.44
C ASP A 3 6.30 8.40 -13.93
N GLU A 4 6.68 8.08 -15.17
CA GLU A 4 7.93 8.57 -15.74
C GLU A 4 7.98 10.11 -15.67
N GLY A 5 8.79 10.63 -14.74
CA GLY A 5 8.95 12.07 -14.48
C GLY A 5 8.33 12.59 -13.18
N LEU A 6 7.61 11.77 -12.41
CA LEU A 6 7.16 12.15 -11.05
C LEU A 6 8.30 11.91 -10.04
N GLU A 7 8.69 12.98 -9.34
CA GLU A 7 9.67 12.88 -8.26
C GLU A 7 9.02 12.28 -7.01
N ARG A 8 9.43 11.06 -6.66
CA ARG A 8 9.01 10.40 -5.41
C ARG A 8 10.02 10.67 -4.30
N ARG A 9 9.52 10.88 -3.08
CA ARG A 9 10.35 10.92 -1.89
C ARG A 9 10.84 9.50 -1.58
N ASP A 10 12.15 9.34 -1.46
CA ASP A 10 12.75 8.09 -1.01
C ASP A 10 12.50 7.87 0.49
N LEU A 11 11.88 6.74 0.82
CA LEU A 11 11.60 6.29 2.18
C LEU A 11 12.19 4.90 2.45
N THR A 12 13.02 4.34 1.55
CA THR A 12 13.53 2.95 1.68
C THR A 12 14.50 2.76 2.84
N ALA A 13 14.94 3.84 3.48
CA ALA A 13 15.75 3.81 4.69
C ALA A 13 14.93 3.60 5.98
N LEU A 14 13.60 3.66 5.91
CA LEU A 14 12.72 3.40 7.04
C LEU A 14 12.35 1.91 7.10
N ASP A 15 12.37 1.34 8.30
CA ASP A 15 12.07 -0.07 8.55
C ASP A 15 10.55 -0.33 8.56
N PHE A 16 9.91 -0.20 7.40
CA PHE A 16 8.49 -0.52 7.24
C PHE A 16 8.21 -2.01 7.45
N VAL A 17 7.05 -2.31 8.04
CA VAL A 17 6.54 -3.68 8.21
C VAL A 17 5.09 -3.77 7.74
N THR A 18 4.71 -4.91 7.15
CA THR A 18 3.30 -5.27 6.92
C THR A 18 2.86 -6.27 8.00
N ILE A 19 1.58 -6.32 8.34
CA ILE A 19 1.03 -7.23 9.36
C ILE A 19 -0.23 -7.87 8.82
N ASP A 20 -0.07 -9.08 8.29
CA ASP A 20 -1.11 -9.80 7.55
C ASP A 20 -1.20 -11.28 7.97
N SER A 21 -2.19 -11.98 7.41
CA SER A 21 -2.24 -13.46 7.50
C SER A 21 -1.03 -14.07 6.78
N ALA A 22 -0.57 -15.24 7.25
CA ALA A 22 0.51 -15.99 6.60
C ALA A 22 0.19 -16.43 5.16
N SER A 23 -1.08 -16.33 4.74
CA SER A 23 -1.55 -16.66 3.39
C SER A 23 -1.85 -15.43 2.52
N THR A 24 -1.63 -14.21 3.02
CA THR A 24 -1.88 -12.98 2.28
C THR A 24 -0.75 -12.76 1.26
N GLU A 25 -1.12 -12.39 0.04
CA GLU A 25 -0.18 -12.06 -1.04
C GLU A 25 -0.34 -10.62 -1.55
N ASP A 26 -1.46 -9.98 -1.22
CA ASP A 26 -1.89 -8.63 -1.60
C ASP A 26 -1.78 -7.66 -0.41
N MET A 27 -0.57 -7.48 0.14
CA MET A 27 -0.35 -6.54 1.24
C MET A 27 -0.46 -5.10 0.74
N ASP A 28 -1.55 -4.43 1.11
CA ASP A 28 -1.88 -3.08 0.66
C ASP A 28 -1.21 -1.98 1.51
N ASP A 29 -0.84 -2.27 2.76
CA ASP A 29 -0.34 -1.29 3.70
C ASP A 29 0.91 -1.74 4.48
N ALA A 30 1.77 -0.78 4.78
CA ALA A 30 2.96 -0.95 5.60
C ALA A 30 3.08 0.20 6.61
N LEU A 31 3.60 -0.12 7.79
CA LEU A 31 3.68 0.78 8.93
C LEU A 31 5.13 1.00 9.35
N TYR A 32 5.46 2.25 9.68
CA TYR A 32 6.69 2.63 10.37
C TYR A 32 6.31 3.58 11.51
N VAL A 33 6.87 3.36 12.70
CA VAL A 33 6.59 4.21 13.87
C VAL A 33 7.86 4.51 14.64
N GLU A 34 8.03 5.78 15.02
CA GLU A 34 9.10 6.24 15.91
C GLU A 34 8.51 7.00 17.11
N ALA A 35 9.08 6.80 18.29
CA ALA A 35 8.73 7.59 19.47
C ALA A 35 9.56 8.89 19.49
N ALA A 36 8.90 10.02 19.67
CA ALA A 36 9.53 11.33 19.80
C ALA A 36 9.90 11.62 21.27
N ALA A 37 10.84 12.56 21.47
CA ALA A 37 11.32 12.93 22.80
C ALA A 37 10.25 13.62 23.68
N ASP A 38 9.21 14.20 23.07
CA ASP A 38 8.10 14.86 23.76
C ASP A 38 6.96 13.90 24.15
N GLY A 39 7.14 12.60 23.91
CA GLY A 39 6.17 11.56 24.22
C GLY A 39 5.10 11.33 23.14
N THR A 40 5.19 12.00 22.00
CA THR A 40 4.37 11.70 20.81
C THR A 40 4.94 10.54 20.00
N LEU A 41 4.12 9.97 19.12
CA LEU A 41 4.51 8.95 18.14
C LEU A 41 4.42 9.54 16.74
N HIS A 42 5.47 9.40 15.93
CA HIS A 42 5.36 9.69 14.50
C HIS A 42 5.05 8.39 13.77
N LEU A 43 3.81 8.26 13.31
CA LEU A 43 3.36 7.13 12.51
C LEU A 43 3.45 7.48 11.02
N THR A 44 4.07 6.63 10.23
CA THR A 44 4.01 6.68 8.77
C THR A 44 3.28 5.44 8.27
N VAL A 45 2.18 5.65 7.56
CA VAL A 45 1.41 4.61 6.87
C VAL A 45 1.71 4.72 5.39
N ALA A 46 2.26 3.67 4.80
CA ALA A 46 2.53 3.57 3.36
C ALA A 46 1.48 2.65 2.75
N ILE A 47 0.69 3.18 1.81
CA ILE A 47 -0.34 2.44 1.08
C ILE A 47 0.17 2.16 -0.32
N ALA A 48 0.00 0.93 -0.80
CA ALA A 48 0.30 0.52 -2.17
C ALA A 48 -0.27 1.53 -3.18
N ASP A 49 0.49 1.78 -4.26
CA ASP A 49 0.09 2.73 -5.29
C ASP A 49 -0.23 2.03 -6.64
N PRO A 50 -1.44 1.47 -6.80
CA PRO A 50 -1.86 0.92 -8.10
C PRO A 50 -1.89 1.95 -9.23
N THR A 51 -2.01 3.25 -8.92
CA THR A 51 -2.06 4.30 -9.96
C THR A 51 -0.73 4.45 -10.69
N ALA A 52 0.36 3.99 -10.06
CA ALA A 52 1.68 3.86 -10.68
C ALA A 52 1.69 2.91 -11.90
N TRP A 53 0.72 1.99 -11.97
CA TRP A 53 0.62 0.96 -13.01
C TRP A 53 -0.64 1.09 -13.86
N ILE A 54 -1.70 1.68 -13.31
CA ILE A 54 -3.03 1.72 -13.91
C ILE A 54 -3.42 3.15 -14.27
N ALA A 55 -3.41 3.46 -15.56
CA ALA A 55 -3.77 4.79 -16.04
C ALA A 55 -5.27 5.03 -15.91
N GLU A 56 -5.65 6.24 -15.50
CA GLU A 56 -7.04 6.66 -15.50
C GLU A 56 -7.67 6.50 -16.90
N GLY A 57 -8.89 5.94 -16.95
CA GLY A 57 -9.63 5.73 -18.19
C GLY A 57 -9.15 4.54 -19.04
N SER A 58 -8.09 3.84 -18.62
CA SER A 58 -7.62 2.62 -19.28
C SER A 58 -8.66 1.49 -19.23
N LYS A 59 -8.45 0.45 -20.06
CA LYS A 59 -9.31 -0.75 -20.00
C LYS A 59 -9.28 -1.40 -18.61
N LEU A 60 -8.13 -1.35 -17.95
CA LEU A 60 -7.92 -1.93 -16.64
C LEU A 60 -8.62 -1.12 -15.54
N ASP A 61 -8.49 0.22 -15.57
CA ASP A 61 -9.25 1.12 -14.68
C ASP A 61 -10.76 0.89 -14.82
N LYS A 62 -11.27 0.81 -16.06
CA LYS A 62 -12.69 0.52 -16.32
C LYS A 62 -13.11 -0.85 -15.78
N ALA A 63 -12.27 -1.88 -15.93
CA ALA A 63 -12.55 -3.21 -15.39
C ALA A 63 -12.54 -3.22 -13.85
N ALA A 64 -11.59 -2.53 -13.22
CA ALA A 64 -11.53 -2.36 -11.77
C ALA A 64 -12.78 -1.63 -11.25
N LYS A 65 -13.21 -0.55 -11.91
CA LYS A 65 -14.45 0.19 -11.60
C LYS A 65 -15.70 -0.69 -11.69
N ILE A 66 -15.78 -1.59 -12.68
CA ILE A 66 -16.90 -2.54 -12.81
C ILE A 66 -16.90 -3.57 -11.68
N ARG A 67 -15.72 -4.07 -11.29
CA ARG A 67 -15.57 -5.05 -10.20
C ARG A 67 -15.76 -4.45 -8.81
N ALA A 68 -15.38 -3.18 -8.64
CA ALA A 68 -15.41 -2.35 -7.44
C ALA A 68 -14.57 -2.85 -6.24
N PHE A 69 -14.56 -4.14 -5.95
CA PHE A 69 -13.84 -4.75 -4.82
C PHE A 69 -13.46 -6.21 -5.11
N THR A 70 -12.51 -6.74 -4.35
CA THR A 70 -12.18 -8.17 -4.33
C THR A 70 -13.27 -8.93 -3.57
N ASN A 71 -13.83 -9.98 -4.19
CA ASN A 71 -14.80 -10.86 -3.52
C ASN A 71 -14.05 -12.02 -2.84
N TYR A 72 -14.14 -12.11 -1.52
CA TYR A 72 -13.56 -13.20 -0.74
C TYR A 72 -14.60 -14.30 -0.50
N LEU A 73 -14.36 -15.49 -1.04
CA LEU A 73 -15.22 -16.66 -0.95
C LEU A 73 -14.53 -17.77 -0.13
N PRO A 74 -15.28 -18.76 0.39
CA PRO A 74 -14.66 -19.91 1.05
C PRO A 74 -13.68 -20.63 0.10
N GLY A 75 -12.39 -20.54 0.41
CA GLY A 75 -11.30 -21.23 -0.30
C GLY A 75 -10.69 -20.48 -1.49
N PHE A 76 -11.23 -19.34 -1.94
CA PHE A 76 -10.61 -18.50 -2.97
C PHE A 76 -11.15 -17.07 -3.00
N ASN A 77 -10.45 -16.17 -3.69
CA ASN A 77 -10.93 -14.81 -3.97
C ASN A 77 -11.05 -14.54 -5.48
N ILE A 78 -11.95 -13.62 -5.82
CA ILE A 78 -12.09 -13.04 -7.17
C ILE A 78 -11.55 -11.61 -7.09
N PRO A 79 -10.30 -11.36 -7.51
CA PRO A 79 -9.63 -10.10 -7.26
C PRO A 79 -10.18 -8.96 -8.12
N MET A 80 -10.19 -7.75 -7.55
CA MET A 80 -10.52 -6.53 -8.28
C MET A 80 -9.56 -6.33 -9.46
N LEU A 81 -8.26 -6.48 -9.20
CA LEU A 81 -7.20 -6.37 -10.20
C LEU A 81 -6.74 -7.76 -10.68
N PRO A 82 -6.02 -7.86 -11.81
CA PRO A 82 -5.26 -9.05 -12.17
C PRO A 82 -4.26 -9.42 -11.06
N ARG A 83 -4.03 -10.71 -10.86
CA ARG A 83 -3.16 -11.21 -9.78
C ARG A 83 -1.72 -10.73 -9.92
N GLU A 84 -1.24 -10.59 -11.15
CA GLU A 84 0.10 -10.08 -11.43
C GLU A 84 0.27 -8.63 -10.95
N LEU A 85 -0.82 -7.89 -10.80
CA LEU A 85 -0.81 -6.55 -10.21
C LEU A 85 -1.05 -6.59 -8.71
N SER A 86 -2.14 -7.22 -8.25
CA SER A 86 -2.48 -7.25 -6.82
C SER A 86 -1.46 -8.02 -5.99
N ASP A 87 -1.12 -9.22 -6.43
CA ASP A 87 -0.34 -10.19 -5.66
C ASP A 87 1.17 -9.99 -5.90
N ASP A 88 1.61 -8.94 -6.63
CA ASP A 88 3.04 -8.69 -6.89
C ASP A 88 3.42 -7.21 -7.01
N LEU A 89 3.02 -6.55 -8.10
CA LEU A 89 3.49 -5.19 -8.41
C LEU A 89 2.96 -4.12 -7.44
N CYS A 90 1.75 -4.30 -6.94
CA CYS A 90 1.15 -3.43 -5.92
C CYS A 90 1.44 -3.92 -4.50
N SER A 91 1.57 -5.24 -4.31
CA SER A 91 1.84 -5.82 -2.99
C SER A 91 3.16 -5.33 -2.42
N LEU A 92 3.14 -4.90 -1.16
CA LEU A 92 4.31 -4.39 -0.42
C LEU A 92 5.19 -5.53 0.08
N ARG A 93 5.77 -6.28 -0.86
CA ARG A 93 6.66 -7.40 -0.58
C ARG A 93 7.91 -6.98 0.18
N ALA A 94 8.29 -7.82 1.16
CA ALA A 94 9.47 -7.59 1.98
C ALA A 94 10.75 -7.52 1.13
N ASN A 95 11.60 -6.53 1.42
CA ASN A 95 12.89 -6.29 0.74
C ASN A 95 12.78 -5.91 -0.74
N GLU A 96 11.61 -5.50 -1.21
CA GLU A 96 11.44 -5.01 -2.57
C GLU A 96 11.02 -3.53 -2.58
N VAL A 97 11.58 -2.77 -3.51
CA VAL A 97 11.20 -1.35 -3.68
C VAL A 97 9.83 -1.29 -4.35
N ARG A 98 8.89 -0.60 -3.71
CA ARG A 98 7.51 -0.44 -4.19
C ARG A 98 7.05 1.03 -4.14
N PRO A 99 6.28 1.49 -5.14
CA PRO A 99 5.66 2.80 -5.10
C PRO A 99 4.51 2.81 -4.08
N VAL A 100 4.45 3.87 -3.26
CA VAL A 100 3.43 4.04 -2.23
C VAL A 100 2.90 5.46 -2.20
N LEU A 101 1.68 5.61 -1.69
CA LEU A 101 1.17 6.85 -1.13
C LEU A 101 1.40 6.81 0.39
N ALA A 102 2.21 7.74 0.90
CA ALA A 102 2.57 7.77 2.31
C ALA A 102 1.85 8.89 3.08
N CYS A 103 1.25 8.54 4.22
CA CYS A 103 0.67 9.46 5.18
C CYS A 103 1.50 9.47 6.46
N ARG A 104 1.94 10.64 6.92
CA ARG A 104 2.64 10.80 8.19
C ARG A 104 1.75 11.54 9.18
N MET A 105 1.57 10.97 10.36
CA MET A 105 0.76 11.48 11.45
C MET A 105 1.61 11.60 12.72
N ILE A 106 1.32 12.60 13.54
CA ILE A 106 1.89 12.75 14.89
C ILE A 106 0.76 12.39 15.84
N LEU A 107 0.97 11.39 16.69
CA LEU A 107 -0.05 10.90 17.61
C LEU A 107 0.38 11.17 19.05
N THR A 108 -0.53 11.65 19.87
CA THR A 108 -0.36 11.73 21.33
C THR A 108 -0.43 10.33 21.95
N ALA A 109 -0.03 10.21 23.22
CA ALA A 109 0.02 8.93 23.93
C ALA A 109 -1.37 8.25 24.07
N ASP A 110 -2.46 9.01 24.00
CA ASP A 110 -3.84 8.51 24.00
C ASP A 110 -4.39 8.24 22.58
N GLY A 111 -3.59 8.45 21.53
CA GLY A 111 -3.92 8.09 20.15
C GLY A 111 -4.66 9.17 19.36
N THR A 112 -4.70 10.42 19.85
CA THR A 112 -5.22 11.57 19.09
C THR A 112 -4.14 12.22 18.24
N ASP A 113 -4.52 12.91 17.16
CA ASP A 113 -3.65 13.60 16.20
C ASP A 113 -3.70 15.14 16.28
#